data_AF-A0A6M0AR27-F1
#
_entry.id   AF-A0A6M0AR27-F1
#
_cell.length_a   1.000
_cell.length_b   1.000
_cell.length_c   1.000
_cell.angle_alpha   90.00
_cell.angle_beta   90.00
_cell.angle_gamma   90.00
#
_symmetry.space_group_name_H-M   'P 1'
#
loop_
_entity.id
_entity.type
_entity.pdbx_description
1 polymer ?
#
loop_
_entity_poly.entity_id
_entity_poly.type
_entity_poly.pdbx_seq_one_letter_code
_entity_poly.pdbx_strand_id
1 'polypeptide(L)'
;MNLPSFLWLWKIAAWSMGLSLCAYVLLAITGSIAFYQRNSGRPRPTWLRPLHYIIGWIMVALVLVLLGIGLVGTIGHYGNLGHSAHLIAGWSVVALVLLSAFSATQISPQQPLAKAVHVATNIALLVGFTWVSLTGWEVVQKYMRH
;
A
#
# COMPACT_ATOMS: atom_id res chain seq x y z
N MET A 1 30.29 -6.88 15.55
CA MET A 1 29.47 -7.88 14.84
C MET A 1 29.43 -7.48 13.37
N ASN A 2 29.90 -8.32 12.46
CA ASN A 2 29.75 -8.09 11.02
C ASN A 2 28.29 -8.37 10.66
N LEU A 3 27.43 -7.34 10.69
CA LEU A 3 26.05 -7.52 10.26
C LEU A 3 26.08 -7.88 8.76
N PRO A 4 25.42 -8.98 8.33
CA PRO A 4 25.31 -9.28 6.91
C PRO A 4 24.75 -8.05 6.21
N SER A 5 25.34 -7.67 5.09
CA SER A 5 25.01 -6.43 4.39
C SER A 5 23.50 -6.33 4.22
N PHE A 6 22.85 -5.38 4.90
CA PHE A 6 21.40 -5.12 4.82
C PHE A 6 20.91 -4.84 3.39
N LEU A 7 21.82 -4.72 2.42
CA LEU A 7 21.54 -4.52 1.00
C LEU A 7 20.47 -5.46 0.44
N TRP A 8 20.39 -6.72 0.88
CA TRP A 8 19.33 -7.62 0.41
C TRP A 8 17.95 -7.22 0.96
N LEU A 9 17.88 -6.81 2.22
CA LEU A 9 16.66 -6.29 2.85
C LEU A 9 16.19 -5.00 2.16
N TRP A 10 17.12 -4.10 1.84
CA TRP A 10 16.84 -2.86 1.08
C TRP A 10 16.35 -3.15 -0.34
N LYS A 11 16.94 -4.13 -1.04
CA LYS A 11 16.48 -4.55 -2.36
C LYS A 11 15.04 -5.07 -2.30
N ILE A 12 14.72 -5.92 -1.33
CA ILE A 12 13.35 -6.41 -1.14
C ILE A 12 12.40 -5.25 -0.84
N ALA A 13 12.77 -4.33 0.05
CA ALA A 13 11.95 -3.16 0.35
C ALA A 13 11.67 -2.32 -0.92
N ALA A 14 12.70 -2.04 -1.73
CA ALA A 14 12.53 -1.27 -2.97
C ALA A 14 11.60 -1.99 -3.97
N TRP A 15 11.78 -3.30 -4.18
CA TRP A 15 10.91 -4.07 -5.06
C TRP A 15 9.47 -4.16 -4.53
N SER A 16 9.29 -4.41 -3.23
CA SER A 16 7.97 -4.46 -2.60
C SER A 16 7.25 -3.10 -2.68
N MET A 17 7.98 -1.99 -2.57
CA MET A 17 7.42 -0.65 -2.76
C MET A 17 6.97 -0.42 -4.20
N GLY A 18 7.82 -0.75 -5.19
CA GLY A 18 7.46 -0.66 -6.60
C GLY A 18 6.26 -1.53 -6.97
N LEU A 19 6.22 -2.77 -6.47
CA LEU A 19 5.08 -3.68 -6.67
C LEU A 19 3.81 -3.16 -5.98
N SER A 20 3.92 -2.52 -4.82
CA SER A 20 2.78 -1.88 -4.15
C SER A 20 2.24 -0.75 -5.02
N LEU A 21 3.07 0.16 -5.51
CA LEU A 21 2.63 1.23 -6.41
C LEU A 21 1.98 0.69 -7.69
N CYS A 22 2.54 -0.37 -8.28
CA CYS A 22 1.95 -1.04 -9.43
C CYS A 22 0.57 -1.62 -9.09
N ALA A 23 0.45 -2.35 -7.98
CA ALA A 23 -0.82 -2.90 -7.51
C ALA A 23 -1.85 -1.78 -7.25
N TYR A 24 -1.42 -0.64 -6.71
CA TYR A 24 -2.30 0.51 -6.47
C TYR A 24 -2.88 1.04 -7.77
N VAL A 25 -2.05 1.21 -8.80
CA VAL A 25 -2.49 1.66 -10.13
C VAL A 25 -3.44 0.63 -10.77
N LEU A 26 -3.13 -0.66 -10.70
CA LEU A 26 -4.01 -1.71 -11.22
C LEU A 26 -5.37 -1.75 -10.50
N LEU A 27 -5.39 -1.53 -9.18
CA LEU A 27 -6.61 -1.39 -8.39
C LEU A 27 -7.42 -0.16 -8.81
N ALA A 28 -6.76 0.98 -9.04
CA ALA A 28 -7.42 2.18 -9.54
C ALA A 28 -8.04 1.98 -10.93
N ILE A 29 -7.33 1.31 -11.84
CA ILE A 29 -7.82 0.97 -13.19
C ILE A 29 -9.04 0.04 -13.09
N THR A 30 -8.91 -1.09 -12.39
CA THR A 30 -9.99 -2.08 -12.27
C THR A 30 -11.21 -1.52 -11.54
N GLY A 31 -11.00 -0.70 -10.52
CA GLY A 31 -12.06 0.04 -9.81
C GLY A 31 -12.78 1.05 -10.71
N SER A 32 -12.02 1.80 -11.52
CA SER A 32 -12.57 2.77 -12.48
C SER A 32 -13.39 2.10 -13.58
N ILE A 33 -12.90 0.97 -14.12
CA ILE A 33 -13.65 0.15 -15.08
C ILE A 33 -14.97 -0.33 -14.47
N ALA A 34 -14.93 -0.85 -13.22
CA ALA A 34 -16.13 -1.31 -12.52
C ALA A 34 -17.14 -0.16 -12.27
N PHE A 35 -16.64 1.03 -11.93
CA PHE A 35 -17.46 2.24 -11.78
C PHE A 35 -18.13 2.66 -13.10
N TYR A 36 -17.35 2.74 -14.18
CA TYR A 36 -17.85 3.13 -15.49
C TYR A 36 -18.90 2.16 -16.04
N GLN A 37 -18.66 0.85 -15.95
CA GLN A 37 -19.59 -0.17 -16.42
C GLN A 37 -20.92 -0.12 -15.66
N ARG A 38 -20.87 0.10 -14.34
CA ARG A 38 -22.06 0.24 -13.51
C ARG A 38 -22.90 1.46 -13.91
N ASN A 39 -22.26 2.60 -14.18
CA ASN A 39 -22.98 3.83 -14.57
C ASN A 39 -23.48 3.78 -16.02
N SER A 40 -22.83 2.98 -16.88
CA SER A 40 -23.20 2.81 -18.29
C SER A 40 -24.24 1.71 -18.51
N GLY A 41 -24.73 1.05 -17.45
CA GLY A 41 -25.65 -0.09 -17.55
C GLY A 41 -25.07 -1.32 -18.27
N ARG A 42 -23.74 -1.37 -18.46
CA ARG A 42 -23.08 -2.47 -19.18
C ARG A 42 -22.85 -3.65 -18.22
N PRO A 43 -23.03 -4.90 -18.70
CA PRO A 43 -22.71 -6.07 -17.89
C PRO A 43 -21.23 -6.05 -17.52
N ARG A 44 -20.95 -6.27 -16.23
CA ARG A 44 -19.58 -6.31 -15.73
C ARG A 44 -18.96 -7.68 -16.05
N PRO A 45 -17.73 -7.74 -16.58
CA PRO A 45 -17.04 -9.01 -16.75
C PRO A 45 -16.93 -9.77 -15.43
N THR A 46 -17.17 -11.07 -15.45
CA THR A 46 -17.18 -11.93 -14.26
C THR A 46 -15.81 -11.95 -13.56
N TRP A 47 -14.72 -11.87 -14.33
CA TRP A 47 -13.34 -11.87 -13.84
C TRP A 47 -12.90 -10.57 -13.15
N LEU A 48 -13.60 -9.45 -13.36
CA LEU A 48 -13.14 -8.14 -12.87
C LEU A 48 -13.19 -8.04 -11.33
N ARG A 49 -14.14 -8.73 -10.66
CA ARG A 49 -14.19 -8.78 -9.17
C ARG A 49 -13.01 -9.57 -8.65
N PRO A 50 -12.87 -10.86 -9.01
CA PRO A 50 -11.84 -11.67 -8.42
C PRO A 50 -10.46 -11.08 -8.68
N LEU A 51 -10.22 -10.52 -9.89
CA LEU A 51 -8.98 -9.80 -10.16
C LEU A 51 -8.74 -8.64 -9.19
N HIS A 52 -9.73 -7.75 -9.01
CA HIS A 52 -9.60 -6.61 -8.09
C HIS A 52 -9.34 -7.06 -6.63
N TYR A 53 -10.04 -8.09 -6.15
CA TYR A 53 -9.81 -8.63 -4.81
C TYR A 53 -8.44 -9.30 -4.66
N ILE A 54 -7.98 -10.05 -5.67
CA ILE A 54 -6.66 -10.71 -5.64
C ILE A 54 -5.55 -9.64 -5.57
N ILE A 55 -5.62 -8.62 -6.43
CA ILE A 55 -4.64 -7.52 -6.39
C ILE A 55 -4.72 -6.77 -5.06
N GLY A 56 -5.92 -6.60 -4.50
CA GLY A 56 -6.13 -5.98 -3.19
C GLY A 56 -5.45 -6.76 -2.06
N TRP A 57 -5.58 -8.09 -2.05
CA TRP A 57 -4.90 -8.94 -1.08
C TRP A 57 -3.38 -8.96 -1.27
N ILE A 58 -2.90 -8.94 -2.52
CA ILE A 58 -1.48 -8.80 -2.83
C ILE A 58 -0.96 -7.47 -2.28
N MET A 59 -1.68 -6.37 -2.49
CA MET A 59 -1.35 -5.06 -1.92
C MET A 59 -1.22 -5.12 -0.40
N VAL A 60 -2.22 -5.68 0.30
CA VAL A 60 -2.20 -5.82 1.77
C VAL A 60 -0.96 -6.59 2.22
N ALA A 61 -0.65 -7.72 1.57
CA ALA A 61 0.53 -8.50 1.90
C ALA A 61 1.84 -7.70 1.68
N LEU A 62 1.96 -7.01 0.55
CA LEU A 62 3.14 -6.21 0.22
C LEU A 62 3.39 -5.09 1.24
N VAL A 63 2.35 -4.35 1.65
CA VAL A 63 2.52 -3.26 2.65
C VAL A 63 2.85 -3.78 4.04
N LEU A 64 2.34 -4.96 4.42
CA LEU A 64 2.71 -5.60 5.69
C LEU A 64 4.15 -6.12 5.67
N VAL A 65 4.61 -6.66 4.53
CA VAL A 65 6.02 -7.03 4.33
C VAL A 65 6.91 -5.79 4.42
N LEU A 66 6.53 -4.68 3.79
CA LEU A 66 7.25 -3.40 3.89
C LEU A 66 7.34 -2.90 5.33
N LEU A 67 6.23 -2.95 6.07
CA LEU A 67 6.21 -2.60 7.49
C LEU A 67 7.17 -3.50 8.28
N GLY A 68 7.08 -4.82 8.11
CA GLY A 68 7.96 -5.78 8.79
C GLY A 68 9.44 -5.53 8.51
N ILE A 69 9.80 -5.30 7.25
CA ILE A 69 11.16 -4.93 6.83
C ILE A 69 11.59 -3.62 7.48
N GLY A 70 10.74 -2.59 7.48
CA GLY A 70 11.02 -1.29 8.08
C GLY A 70 11.25 -1.38 9.59
N LEU A 71 10.43 -2.16 10.30
CA LEU A 71 10.57 -2.38 11.74
C LEU A 71 11.86 -3.13 12.08
N VAL A 72 12.14 -4.25 11.38
CA VAL A 72 13.37 -5.03 11.57
C VAL A 72 14.61 -4.20 11.25
N GLY A 73 14.58 -3.42 10.16
CA GLY A 73 15.68 -2.52 9.79
C GLY A 73 15.93 -1.44 10.83
N THR A 74 14.87 -0.81 11.34
CA THR A 74 15.00 0.30 12.30
C THR A 74 15.43 -0.19 13.68
N ILE A 75 14.76 -1.21 14.23
CA ILE A 75 15.11 -1.79 15.53
C ILE A 75 16.49 -2.46 15.47
N GLY A 76 16.78 -3.21 14.41
CA GLY A 76 18.05 -3.91 14.26
C GLY A 76 19.25 -2.97 14.11
N HIS A 77 19.07 -1.78 13.53
CA HIS A 77 20.15 -0.81 13.34
C HIS A 77 20.27 0.20 14.49
N TYR A 78 19.16 0.72 15.00
CA TYR A 78 19.15 1.79 16.01
C TYR A 78 18.79 1.31 17.43
N GLY A 79 18.35 0.07 17.61
CA GLY A 79 17.90 -0.46 18.91
C GLY A 79 16.55 0.08 19.40
N ASN A 80 15.91 0.97 18.64
CA ASN A 80 14.60 1.54 18.91
C ASN A 80 13.90 1.92 17.59
N LEU A 81 12.60 2.24 17.64
CA LEU A 81 11.80 2.59 16.45
C LEU A 81 12.06 4.02 15.93
N GLY A 82 12.61 4.90 16.78
CA GLY A 82 12.81 6.32 16.48
C GLY A 82 11.50 7.07 16.14
N HIS A 83 11.67 8.34 15.78
CA HIS A 83 10.61 9.14 15.17
C HIS A 83 11.12 9.69 13.85
N SER A 84 10.48 9.32 12.75
CA SER A 84 10.80 9.85 11.42
C SER A 84 9.53 10.10 10.62
N ALA A 85 9.60 11.05 9.69
CA ALA A 85 8.52 11.32 8.74
C ALA A 85 8.16 10.05 7.95
N HIS A 86 9.15 9.21 7.61
CA HIS A 86 8.91 7.96 6.90
C HIS A 86 8.13 6.94 7.74
N LEU A 87 8.44 6.81 9.03
CA LEU A 87 7.71 5.91 9.93
C LEU A 87 6.23 6.30 10.01
N ILE A 88 5.95 7.59 10.22
CA ILE A 88 4.58 8.11 10.29
C ILE A 88 3.85 7.86 8.97
N ALA A 89 4.47 8.22 7.84
CA ALA A 89 3.89 7.99 6.51
C ALA A 89 3.61 6.49 6.25
N GLY A 90 4.53 5.62 6.64
CA GLY A 90 4.38 4.16 6.50
C GLY A 90 3.20 3.61 7.31
N TRP A 91 3.08 4.00 8.58
CA TRP A 91 1.95 3.61 9.43
C TRP A 91 0.61 4.13 8.89
N SER A 92 0.57 5.38 8.44
CA SER A 92 -0.62 5.95 7.80
C SER A 92 -1.03 5.17 6.55
N VAL A 93 -0.08 4.81 5.68
CA VAL A 93 -0.37 4.01 4.48
C VAL A 93 -0.88 2.62 4.85
N VAL A 94 -0.26 1.94 5.82
CA VAL A 94 -0.75 0.62 6.28
C VAL A 94 -2.18 0.73 6.82
N ALA A 95 -2.46 1.71 7.68
CA ALA A 95 -3.79 1.92 8.24
C ALA A 95 -4.83 2.19 7.14
N LEU A 96 -4.51 3.04 6.16
CA LEU A 96 -5.38 3.33 5.03
C LEU A 96 -5.59 2.10 4.12
N VAL A 97 -4.56 1.30 3.85
CA VAL A 97 -4.71 0.06 3.06
C VAL A 97 -5.65 -0.92 3.78
N LEU A 98 -5.48 -1.12 5.09
CA LEU A 98 -6.34 -2.00 5.87
C LEU A 98 -7.78 -1.49 5.94
N LEU A 99 -7.98 -0.18 6.13
CA LEU A 99 -9.31 0.45 6.09
C LEU A 99 -9.98 0.28 4.72
N SER A 100 -9.22 0.48 3.64
CA SER A 100 -9.69 0.28 2.27
C SER A 100 -10.09 -1.17 2.01
N ALA A 101 -9.25 -2.13 2.41
CA ALA A 101 -9.53 -3.56 2.26
C ALA A 101 -10.76 -3.99 3.08
N PHE A 102 -10.84 -3.56 4.35
CA PHE A 102 -11.98 -3.86 5.21
C PHE A 102 -13.28 -3.28 4.64
N SER A 103 -13.31 -1.99 4.29
CA SER A 103 -14.49 -1.35 3.71
C SER A 103 -14.93 -2.01 2.40
N ALA A 104 -13.99 -2.52 1.58
CA ALA A 104 -14.30 -3.29 0.37
C ALA A 104 -15.10 -4.57 0.64
N THR A 105 -14.89 -5.23 1.78
CA THR A 105 -15.65 -6.44 2.17
C THR A 105 -17.09 -6.14 2.57
N GLN A 106 -17.38 -4.90 2.95
CA GLN A 106 -18.68 -4.46 3.45
C GLN A 106 -19.57 -3.83 2.36
N ILE A 107 -19.06 -3.68 1.14
CA ILE A 107 -19.80 -3.06 0.03
C ILE A 107 -21.02 -3.92 -0.34
N SER A 108 -22.19 -3.41 -0.01
CA SER A 108 -23.49 -4.02 -0.33
C SER A 108 -24.54 -2.93 -0.60
N PRO A 109 -25.67 -3.24 -1.25
CA PRO A 109 -26.79 -2.31 -1.39
C PRO A 109 -27.31 -1.77 -0.05
N GLN A 110 -27.18 -2.55 1.03
CA GLN A 110 -27.62 -2.20 2.38
C GLN A 110 -26.64 -1.28 3.12
N GLN A 111 -25.38 -1.18 2.65
CA GLN A 111 -24.33 -0.36 3.26
C GLN A 111 -23.67 0.56 2.22
N PRO A 112 -24.37 1.61 1.76
CA PRO A 112 -23.83 2.52 0.75
C PRO A 112 -22.58 3.28 1.23
N LEU A 113 -22.45 3.50 2.55
CA LEU A 113 -21.31 4.18 3.15
C LEU A 113 -19.99 3.42 2.97
N ALA A 114 -20.02 2.08 2.97
CA ALA A 114 -18.82 1.25 2.80
C ALA A 114 -18.11 1.57 1.48
N LYS A 115 -18.87 1.79 0.40
CA LYS A 115 -18.31 2.20 -0.90
C LYS A 115 -17.68 3.59 -0.83
N ALA A 116 -18.36 4.54 -0.19
CA ALA A 116 -17.85 5.91 -0.05
C ALA A 116 -16.54 5.94 0.75
N VAL A 117 -16.49 5.21 1.88
CA VAL A 117 -15.29 5.05 2.70
C VAL A 117 -14.17 4.40 1.90
N HIS A 118 -14.45 3.31 1.18
CA HIS A 118 -13.45 2.65 0.34
C HIS A 118 -12.85 3.61 -0.69
N VAL A 119 -13.68 4.33 -1.46
CA VAL A 119 -13.21 5.26 -2.50
C VAL A 119 -12.45 6.44 -1.88
N ALA A 120 -12.97 7.07 -0.82
CA ALA A 120 -12.31 8.18 -0.14
C ALA A 120 -10.94 7.76 0.43
N THR A 121 -10.88 6.56 1.03
CA THR A 121 -9.63 5.99 1.55
C THR A 121 -8.62 5.75 0.41
N ASN A 122 -9.07 5.27 -0.75
CA ASN A 122 -8.18 5.11 -1.90
C ASN A 122 -7.67 6.46 -2.45
N ILE A 123 -8.48 7.52 -2.40
CA ILE A 123 -8.00 8.87 -2.76
C ILE A 123 -6.94 9.34 -1.76
N ALA A 124 -7.17 9.15 -0.45
CA ALA A 124 -6.18 9.46 0.58
C ALA A 124 -4.88 8.63 0.41
N LEU A 125 -5.00 7.37 -0.02
CA LEU A 125 -3.85 6.52 -0.33
C LEU A 125 -2.96 7.09 -1.44
N LEU A 126 -3.48 7.87 -2.39
CA LEU A 126 -2.65 8.52 -3.40
C LEU A 126 -1.64 9.48 -2.74
N VAL A 127 -2.14 10.29 -1.81
CA VAL A 127 -1.32 11.21 -1.01
C VAL A 127 -0.36 10.43 -0.12
N GLY A 128 -0.85 9.39 0.55
CA GLY A 128 -0.05 8.53 1.42
C GLY A 128 1.10 7.84 0.68
N PHE A 129 0.84 7.20 -0.47
CA PHE A 129 1.86 6.56 -1.29
C PHE A 129 2.87 7.55 -1.84
N THR A 130 2.44 8.75 -2.22
CA THR A 130 3.36 9.83 -2.64
C THR A 130 4.28 10.22 -1.49
N TRP A 131 3.71 10.49 -0.32
CA TRP A 131 4.47 10.93 0.86
C TRP A 131 5.45 9.86 1.37
N VAL A 132 5.01 8.60 1.48
CA VAL A 132 5.88 7.51 1.93
C VAL A 132 7.00 7.21 0.92
N SER A 133 6.75 7.40 -0.38
CA SER A 133 7.78 7.28 -1.42
C SER A 133 8.85 8.37 -1.29
N LEU A 134 8.43 9.63 -1.12
CA LEU A 134 9.34 10.76 -0.97
C LEU A 134 10.21 10.62 0.27
N THR A 135 9.59 10.35 1.42
CA THR A 135 10.33 10.14 2.69
C THR A 135 11.17 8.86 2.65
N GLY A 136 10.73 7.82 1.95
CA GLY A 136 11.50 6.59 1.76
C GLY A 136 12.73 6.80 0.89
N TRP A 137 12.64 7.64 -0.14
CA TRP A 137 13.79 8.05 -0.94
C TRP A 137 14.83 8.79 -0.11
N GLU A 138 14.41 9.72 0.76
CA GLU A 138 15.32 10.40 1.69
C GLU A 138 16.03 9.41 2.62
N VAL A 139 15.31 8.40 3.12
CA VAL A 139 15.90 7.32 3.93
C VAL A 139 16.96 6.58 3.12
N VAL A 140 16.65 6.12 1.90
CA VAL A 140 17.61 5.40 1.04
C VAL A 140 18.84 6.26 0.74
N GLN A 141 18.67 7.56 0.47
CA GLN A 141 19.79 8.47 0.21
C GLN A 141 20.76 8.58 1.39
N LYS A 142 20.27 8.53 2.65
CA LYS A 142 21.14 8.53 3.83
C LYS A 142 22.04 7.30 3.89
N TYR A 143 21.58 6.15 3.39
CA TYR A 143 22.35 4.90 3.38
C TYR A 143 23.28 4.74 2.18
N MET A 144 23.11 5.50 1.11
CA MET A 144 23.98 5.44 -0.08
C MET A 144 25.12 6.47 -0.08
N ARG A 145 25.02 7.52 0.74
CA ARG A 145 26.03 8.59 0.85
C ARG A 145 27.11 8.32 1.91
N HIS A 146 27.06 7.13 2.51
CA HIS A 146 28.03 6.59 3.47
C HIS A 146 28.43 5.19 3.02
#